data_AF-A0A4U6D5P9-F1
#
_entry.id   AF-A0A4U6D5P9-F1
#
_cell.length_a   1.000
_cell.length_b   1.000
_cell.length_c   1.000
_cell.angle_alpha   90.00
_cell.angle_beta   90.00
_cell.angle_gamma   90.00
#
_symmetry.space_group_name_H-M   'P 1'
#
loop_
_entity.id
_entity.type
_entity.pdbx_description
1 polymer ?
#
loop_
_entity_poly.entity_id
_entity_poly.type
_entity_poly.pdbx_seq_one_letter_code
_entity_poly.pdbx_strand_id
1 'polypeptide(L)'
;MKQYVLAFGIALSLSSCNKDADKVLELEGEVMTIHDEVMPWMDDIMTLKSKLSKKIVHMDSLQNEGIAGNNIAEERIKATEINQKLNESDKLMMDWMHEYRGDSAKKLKPEEAILYFETQKKRIIDVKEITSKNIQEAKTFLD
;
A
#
# COMPACT_ATOMS: atom_id res chain seq x y z
N MET A 1 -9.00 -73.35 -11.33
CA MET A 1 -9.61 -72.16 -11.97
C MET A 1 -10.56 -71.49 -11.00
N LYS A 2 -10.20 -70.30 -10.50
CA LYS A 2 -11.08 -69.11 -10.39
C LYS A 2 -10.30 -68.04 -9.62
N GLN A 3 -10.04 -66.95 -10.32
CA GLN A 3 -9.18 -65.84 -9.93
C GLN A 3 -9.97 -64.93 -8.98
N TYR A 4 -9.40 -64.59 -7.82
CA TYR A 4 -9.95 -63.56 -6.95
C TYR A 4 -9.39 -62.20 -7.38
N VAL A 5 -10.27 -61.37 -7.90
CA VAL A 5 -10.01 -59.99 -8.30
C VAL A 5 -9.67 -59.18 -7.05
N LEU A 6 -8.42 -58.74 -6.96
CA LEU A 6 -7.96 -57.84 -5.90
C LEU A 6 -8.24 -56.40 -6.35
N ALA A 7 -9.39 -55.87 -5.93
CA ALA A 7 -9.75 -54.46 -6.13
C ALA A 7 -8.94 -53.60 -5.15
N PHE A 8 -7.87 -52.97 -5.64
CA PHE A 8 -7.08 -52.01 -4.86
C PHE A 8 -7.82 -50.66 -4.86
N GLY A 9 -8.44 -50.34 -3.72
CA GLY A 9 -9.16 -49.11 -3.51
C GLY A 9 -8.24 -47.90 -3.58
N ILE A 10 -8.54 -46.99 -4.52
CA ILE A 10 -7.96 -45.66 -4.56
C ILE A 10 -8.63 -44.84 -3.45
N ALA A 11 -7.99 -44.79 -2.28
CA ALA A 11 -8.30 -43.80 -1.25
C ALA A 11 -7.60 -42.49 -1.64
N LEU A 12 -8.28 -41.64 -2.40
CA LEU A 12 -7.80 -40.31 -2.75
C LEU A 12 -7.95 -39.40 -1.52
N SER A 13 -6.82 -38.93 -1.02
CA SER A 13 -6.67 -38.09 0.16
C SER A 13 -7.32 -36.71 -0.03
N LEU A 14 -8.39 -36.40 0.71
CA LEU A 14 -9.06 -35.10 0.73
C LEU A 14 -8.38 -34.05 1.65
N SER A 15 -7.19 -34.33 2.19
CA SER A 15 -6.54 -33.50 3.22
C SER A 15 -5.87 -32.22 2.69
N SER A 16 -5.75 -32.02 1.38
CA SER A 16 -5.12 -30.81 0.81
C SER A 16 -6.02 -29.58 0.88
N CYS A 17 -7.34 -29.78 0.78
CA CYS A 17 -8.30 -28.69 0.61
C CYS A 17 -8.38 -27.75 1.83
N ASN A 18 -8.18 -28.26 3.05
CA ASN A 18 -8.24 -27.44 4.27
C ASN A 18 -7.01 -26.53 4.43
N LYS A 19 -5.82 -27.01 4.05
CA LYS A 19 -4.56 -26.24 4.20
C LYS A 19 -4.55 -24.99 3.31
N ASP A 20 -5.11 -25.10 2.12
CA ASP A 20 -5.10 -23.98 1.17
C ASP A 20 -6.12 -22.91 1.58
N ALA A 21 -7.27 -23.30 2.14
CA ALA A 21 -8.26 -22.36 2.69
C ALA A 21 -7.69 -21.57 3.88
N ASP A 22 -6.99 -22.23 4.81
CA ASP A 22 -6.32 -21.57 5.93
C ASP A 22 -5.24 -20.59 5.42
N LYS A 23 -4.50 -20.97 4.37
CA LYS A 23 -3.47 -20.10 3.80
C LYS A 23 -4.03 -18.84 3.17
N VAL A 24 -5.18 -18.95 2.48
CA VAL A 24 -5.88 -17.80 1.91
C VAL A 24 -6.29 -16.81 3.02
N LEU A 25 -6.86 -17.30 4.12
CA LEU A 25 -7.28 -16.47 5.25
C LEU A 25 -6.09 -15.80 5.94
N GLU A 26 -4.99 -16.52 6.12
CA GLU A 26 -3.74 -15.97 6.66
C GLU A 26 -3.24 -14.80 5.81
N LEU A 27 -3.13 -15.00 4.49
CA LEU A 27 -2.64 -13.97 3.57
C LEU A 27 -3.58 -12.76 3.51
N GLU A 28 -4.90 -12.96 3.51
CA GLU A 28 -5.87 -11.87 3.59
C GLU A 28 -5.68 -11.07 4.89
N GLY A 29 -5.54 -11.75 6.03
CA GLY A 29 -5.30 -11.13 7.32
C GLY A 29 -4.01 -10.30 7.37
N GLU A 30 -2.92 -10.81 6.77
CA GLU A 30 -1.67 -10.06 6.65
C GLU A 30 -1.84 -8.80 5.79
N VAL A 31 -2.54 -8.90 4.66
CA VAL A 31 -2.83 -7.75 3.79
C VAL A 31 -3.60 -6.67 4.57
N MET A 32 -4.66 -7.08 5.27
CA MET A 32 -5.52 -6.15 6.01
C MET A 32 -4.81 -5.56 7.23
N THR A 33 -3.93 -6.31 7.88
CA THR A 33 -3.09 -5.78 8.97
C THR A 33 -2.22 -4.62 8.49
N ILE A 34 -1.62 -4.74 7.30
CA ILE A 34 -0.79 -3.68 6.73
C ILE A 34 -1.66 -2.50 6.29
N HIS A 35 -2.82 -2.76 5.67
CA HIS A 35 -3.80 -1.71 5.35
C HIS A 35 -4.16 -0.88 6.58
N ASP A 36 -4.55 -1.53 7.68
CA ASP A 36 -4.96 -0.86 8.91
C ASP A 36 -3.81 -0.07 9.55
N GLU A 37 -2.57 -0.54 9.41
CA GLU A 37 -1.37 0.19 9.86
C GLU A 37 -1.14 1.49 9.07
N VAL A 38 -1.39 1.49 7.76
CA VAL A 38 -1.12 2.66 6.90
C VAL A 38 -2.28 3.66 6.82
N MET A 39 -3.51 3.24 7.13
CA MET A 39 -4.70 4.10 7.05
C MET A 39 -4.56 5.43 7.83
N PRO A 40 -4.03 5.48 9.07
CA PRO A 40 -3.84 6.73 9.79
C PRO A 40 -2.88 7.71 9.09
N TRP A 41 -2.03 7.22 8.19
CA TRP A 41 -1.06 8.06 7.49
C TRP A 41 -1.71 8.96 6.42
N MET A 42 -2.96 8.69 6.02
CA MET A 42 -3.72 9.61 5.17
C MET A 42 -3.89 10.98 5.83
N ASP A 43 -4.18 11.01 7.14
CA ASP A 43 -4.32 12.25 7.90
C ASP A 43 -2.97 12.97 8.05
N ASP A 44 -1.89 12.21 8.27
CA ASP A 44 -0.52 12.74 8.28
C ASP A 44 -0.18 13.41 6.94
N ILE A 45 -0.46 12.72 5.81
CA ILE A 45 -0.24 13.25 4.46
C ILE A 45 -0.99 14.57 4.28
N MET A 46 -2.27 14.62 4.61
CA MET A 46 -3.09 15.83 4.44
C MET A 46 -2.59 16.99 5.31
N THR A 47 -2.20 16.70 6.55
CA THR A 47 -1.62 17.69 7.46
C THR A 47 -0.30 18.25 6.92
N LEU A 48 0.60 17.38 6.47
CA LEU A 48 1.91 17.77 5.94
C LEU A 48 1.77 18.57 4.63
N LYS A 49 0.88 18.14 3.72
CA LYS A 49 0.54 18.88 2.49
C LYS A 49 0.05 20.30 2.80
N SER A 50 -0.81 20.44 3.81
CA SER A 50 -1.31 21.77 4.24
C SER A 50 -0.18 22.67 4.73
N LYS A 51 0.74 22.14 5.56
CA LYS A 51 1.92 22.87 6.06
C LYS A 51 2.85 23.29 4.92
N LEU A 52 3.17 22.37 4.00
CA LEU A 52 4.01 22.65 2.84
C LEU A 52 3.37 23.72 1.95
N SER A 53 2.07 23.61 1.67
CA SER A 53 1.34 24.58 0.85
C SER A 53 1.39 25.98 1.47
N LYS A 54 1.22 26.11 2.79
CA LYS A 54 1.37 27.40 3.49
C LYS A 54 2.80 27.96 3.38
N LYS A 55 3.83 27.12 3.55
CA LYS A 55 5.23 27.54 3.40
C LYS A 55 5.52 28.01 1.97
N ILE A 56 5.02 27.30 0.95
CA ILE A 56 5.15 27.68 -0.47
C ILE A 56 4.51 29.05 -0.72
N VAL A 57 3.25 29.25 -0.29
CA VAL A 57 2.55 30.53 -0.45
C VAL A 57 3.29 31.67 0.26
N HIS A 58 3.86 31.43 1.44
CA HIS A 58 4.66 32.43 2.13
C HIS A 58 5.92 32.81 1.33
N MET A 59 6.64 31.83 0.78
CA MET A 59 7.82 32.08 -0.06
C MET A 59 7.45 32.82 -1.36
N ASP A 60 6.30 32.49 -1.96
CA ASP A 60 5.77 33.22 -3.12
C ASP A 60 5.51 34.69 -2.78
N SER A 61 4.97 34.98 -1.59
CA SER A 61 4.76 36.37 -1.12
C SER A 61 6.07 37.13 -0.98
N LEU A 62 7.07 36.52 -0.32
CA LEU A 62 8.40 37.14 -0.15
C LEU A 62 9.04 37.46 -1.49
N GLN A 63 8.96 36.52 -2.45
CA GLN A 63 9.47 36.73 -3.79
C GLN A 63 8.78 37.88 -4.53
N ASN A 64 7.45 37.99 -4.40
CA ASN A 64 6.66 39.08 -4.99
C ASN A 64 6.95 40.44 -4.36
N GLU A 65 7.35 40.48 -3.09
CA GLU A 65 7.79 41.68 -2.37
C GLU A 65 9.25 42.06 -2.68
N GLY A 66 9.93 41.32 -3.56
CA GLY A 66 11.33 41.55 -3.92
C GLY A 66 12.33 41.01 -2.89
N ILE A 67 11.86 40.30 -1.86
CA ILE A 67 12.68 39.59 -0.87
C ILE A 67 13.00 38.21 -1.46
N ALA A 68 13.85 38.19 -2.49
CA ALA A 68 14.27 36.99 -3.19
C ALA A 68 15.78 36.76 -3.04
N GLY A 69 16.15 35.54 -2.65
CA GLY A 69 17.52 35.04 -2.70
C GLY A 69 17.53 33.59 -3.17
N ASN A 70 18.68 33.11 -3.67
CA ASN A 70 18.81 31.74 -4.21
C ASN A 70 18.30 30.66 -3.22
N ASN A 71 18.55 30.86 -1.92
CA ASN A 71 18.07 29.96 -0.86
C ASN A 71 16.53 29.85 -0.79
N ILE A 72 15.79 30.95 -1.00
CA ILE A 72 14.32 30.95 -0.98
C ILE A 72 13.76 30.19 -2.19
N ALA A 73 14.37 30.38 -3.36
CA ALA A 73 13.96 29.68 -4.57
C ALA A 73 14.21 28.16 -4.47
N GLU A 74 15.36 27.76 -3.94
CA GLU A 74 15.71 26.35 -3.71
C GLU A 74 14.78 25.70 -2.67
N GLU A 75 14.52 26.36 -1.54
CA GLU A 75 13.56 25.88 -0.53
C GLU A 75 12.15 25.71 -1.11
N ARG A 76 11.71 26.63 -1.97
CA ARG A 76 10.40 26.56 -2.63
C ARG A 76 10.28 25.38 -3.58
N ILE A 77 11.30 25.13 -4.39
CA ILE A 77 11.34 23.97 -5.29
C ILE A 77 11.26 22.69 -4.47
N LYS A 78 12.08 22.56 -3.44
CA LYS A 78 12.09 21.38 -2.56
C LYS A 78 10.75 21.17 -1.85
N ALA A 79 10.14 22.24 -1.31
CA ALA A 79 8.82 22.14 -0.69
C ALA A 79 7.75 21.65 -1.69
N THR A 80 7.81 22.10 -2.94
CA THR A 80 6.89 21.70 -4.00
C THR A 80 7.07 20.23 -4.38
N GLU A 81 8.30 19.77 -4.54
CA GLU A 81 8.62 18.37 -4.84
C GLU A 81 8.15 17.43 -3.73
N ILE A 82 8.40 17.77 -2.46
CA ILE A 82 7.93 17.00 -1.31
C ILE A 82 6.39 16.95 -1.29
N ASN A 83 5.73 18.08 -1.56
CA ASN A 83 4.27 18.13 -1.61
C ASN A 83 3.70 17.24 -2.74
N GLN A 84 4.38 17.16 -3.88
CA GLN A 84 4.02 16.25 -4.98
C GLN A 84 4.19 14.78 -4.58
N LYS A 85 5.30 14.41 -3.94
CA LYS A 85 5.52 13.05 -3.42
C LYS A 85 4.44 12.61 -2.44
N LEU A 86 3.98 13.51 -1.58
CA LEU A 86 2.85 13.23 -0.67
C LEU A 86 1.52 13.03 -1.42
N ASN A 87 1.28 13.75 -2.51
CA ASN A 87 0.11 13.50 -3.38
C ASN A 87 0.19 12.12 -4.05
N GLU A 88 1.38 11.70 -4.46
CA GLU A 88 1.60 10.37 -5.03
C GLU A 88 1.34 9.27 -4.00
N SER A 89 1.80 9.44 -2.75
CA SER A 89 1.50 8.51 -1.64
C SER A 89 -0.01 8.36 -1.40
N ASP A 90 -0.74 9.47 -1.33
CA ASP A 90 -2.20 9.48 -1.16
C ASP A 90 -2.89 8.74 -2.32
N LYS A 91 -2.49 9.06 -3.56
CA LYS A 91 -3.01 8.39 -4.76
C LYS A 91 -2.74 6.89 -4.75
N LEU A 92 -1.53 6.45 -4.41
CA LEU A 92 -1.17 5.03 -4.38
C LEU A 92 -2.05 4.25 -3.40
N MET A 93 -2.31 4.80 -2.22
CA MET A 93 -3.20 4.19 -1.23
C MET A 93 -4.65 4.13 -1.72
N MET A 94 -5.15 5.22 -2.30
CA MET A 94 -6.51 5.27 -2.87
C MET A 94 -6.69 4.31 -4.05
N ASP A 95 -5.70 4.23 -4.95
CA ASP A 95 -5.72 3.30 -6.09
C ASP A 95 -5.73 1.85 -5.60
N TRP A 96 -4.90 1.53 -4.60
CA TRP A 96 -4.88 0.19 -4.02
C TRP A 96 -6.24 -0.18 -3.42
N MET A 97 -6.84 0.70 -2.61
CA MET A 97 -8.17 0.47 -2.03
C MET A 97 -9.24 0.33 -3.11
N HIS A 98 -9.16 1.14 -4.17
CA HIS A 98 -10.10 1.08 -5.28
C HIS A 98 -9.98 -0.21 -6.11
N GLU A 99 -8.79 -0.79 -6.20
CA GLU A 99 -8.51 -2.01 -6.97
C GLU A 99 -8.62 -3.31 -6.14
N TYR A 100 -8.60 -3.21 -4.82
CA TYR A 100 -8.70 -4.36 -3.94
C TYR A 100 -10.07 -5.07 -4.05
N ARG A 101 -10.05 -6.40 -4.16
CA ARG A 101 -11.19 -7.28 -4.45
C ARG A 101 -11.15 -8.53 -3.59
N GLY A 102 -10.88 -8.39 -2.30
CA GLY A 102 -10.75 -9.52 -1.35
C GLY A 102 -11.94 -10.49 -1.37
N ASP A 103 -13.18 -9.98 -1.36
CA ASP A 103 -14.39 -10.82 -1.38
C ASP A 103 -14.59 -11.60 -2.68
N SER A 104 -14.13 -11.05 -3.81
CA SER A 104 -14.12 -11.78 -5.08
C SER A 104 -13.00 -12.80 -5.12
N ALA A 105 -11.81 -12.46 -4.61
CA ALA A 105 -10.64 -13.33 -4.59
C ALA A 105 -10.86 -14.59 -3.74
N LYS A 106 -11.55 -14.48 -2.59
CA LYS A 106 -11.93 -15.63 -1.76
C LYS A 106 -12.81 -16.68 -2.45
N LYS A 107 -13.45 -16.33 -3.57
CA LYS A 107 -14.32 -17.23 -4.34
C LYS A 107 -13.58 -17.95 -5.47
N LEU A 108 -12.31 -17.62 -5.70
CA LEU A 108 -11.46 -18.26 -6.71
C LEU A 108 -11.01 -19.65 -6.22
N LYS A 109 -10.35 -20.41 -7.11
CA LYS A 109 -9.66 -21.63 -6.67
C LYS A 109 -8.54 -21.25 -5.69
N PRO A 110 -8.18 -22.14 -4.74
CA PRO A 110 -7.23 -21.77 -3.70
C PRO A 110 -5.89 -21.25 -4.22
N GLU A 111 -5.32 -21.86 -5.26
CA GLU A 111 -4.07 -21.40 -5.89
C GLU A 111 -4.17 -19.97 -6.47
N GLU A 112 -5.30 -19.65 -7.11
CA GLU A 112 -5.56 -18.33 -7.69
C GLU A 112 -5.81 -17.28 -6.59
N ALA A 113 -6.50 -17.66 -5.52
CA ALA A 113 -6.73 -16.80 -4.35
C ALA A 113 -5.42 -16.50 -3.62
N ILE A 114 -4.57 -17.51 -3.41
CA ILE A 114 -3.24 -17.36 -2.81
C ILE A 114 -2.40 -16.37 -3.63
N LEU A 115 -2.29 -16.58 -4.95
CA LEU A 115 -1.54 -15.69 -5.84
C LEU A 115 -2.08 -14.25 -5.79
N TYR A 116 -3.40 -14.07 -5.74
CA TYR A 116 -4.02 -12.77 -5.60
C TYR A 116 -3.59 -12.07 -4.31
N PHE A 117 -3.72 -12.73 -3.16
CA PHE A 117 -3.40 -12.12 -1.87
C PHE A 117 -1.89 -11.90 -1.68
N GLU A 118 -1.03 -12.78 -2.20
CA GLU A 118 0.42 -12.52 -2.25
C GLU A 118 0.75 -11.27 -3.08
N THR A 119 0.08 -11.10 -4.21
CA THR A 119 0.23 -9.90 -5.05
C THR A 119 -0.24 -8.65 -4.31
N GLN A 120 -1.41 -8.70 -3.65
CA GLN A 120 -1.92 -7.57 -2.87
C GLN A 120 -1.03 -7.25 -1.67
N LYS A 121 -0.46 -8.27 -1.01
CA LYS A 121 0.49 -8.12 0.10
C LYS A 121 1.72 -7.35 -0.35
N LYS A 122 2.31 -7.73 -1.49
CA LYS A 122 3.43 -6.98 -2.05
C LYS A 122 3.06 -5.52 -2.34
N ARG A 123 1.91 -5.29 -2.99
CA ARG A 123 1.46 -3.94 -3.34
C ARG A 123 1.24 -3.05 -2.11
N ILE A 124 0.61 -3.56 -1.05
CA ILE A 124 0.37 -2.76 0.16
C ILE A 124 1.66 -2.53 0.96
N ILE A 125 2.65 -3.44 0.89
CA ILE A 125 4.00 -3.19 1.40
C ILE A 125 4.67 -2.05 0.62
N ASP A 126 4.58 -2.04 -0.71
CA ASP A 126 5.15 -0.96 -1.52
C ASP A 126 4.49 0.40 -1.17
N VAL A 127 3.16 0.44 -1.01
CA VAL A 127 2.43 1.62 -0.53
C VAL A 127 2.95 2.07 0.83
N LYS A 128 3.13 1.14 1.78
CA LYS A 128 3.66 1.42 3.11
C LYS A 128 5.05 2.05 3.06
N GLU A 129 5.99 1.45 2.34
CA GLU A 129 7.38 1.91 2.28
C GLU A 129 7.50 3.29 1.63
N ILE A 130 6.83 3.49 0.49
CA ILE A 130 6.83 4.77 -0.22
C ILE A 130 6.21 5.87 0.65
N THR A 131 5.06 5.57 1.27
CA THR A 131 4.34 6.55 2.10
C THR A 131 5.14 6.94 3.33
N SER A 132 5.68 5.96 4.06
CA SER A 132 6.51 6.21 5.24
C SER A 132 7.73 7.08 4.90
N LYS A 133 8.42 6.76 3.79
CA LYS A 133 9.56 7.55 3.31
C LYS A 133 9.17 9.01 3.00
N ASN A 134 8.09 9.22 2.26
CA ASN A 134 7.66 10.56 1.85
C ASN A 134 7.17 11.38 3.05
N ILE A 135 6.49 10.75 4.02
CA ILE A 135 6.12 11.38 5.29
C ILE A 135 7.36 11.80 6.07
N GLN A 136 8.36 10.93 6.18
CA GLN A 136 9.60 11.24 6.90
C GLN A 136 10.37 12.39 6.24
N GLU A 137 10.43 12.40 4.89
CA GLU A 137 11.06 13.48 4.13
C GLU A 137 10.36 14.82 4.40
N ALA A 138 9.02 14.83 4.42
CA ALA A 138 8.23 16.02 4.71
C ALA A 138 8.38 16.50 6.15
N LYS A 139 8.37 15.59 7.13
CA LYS A 139 8.62 15.91 8.55
C LYS A 139 10.00 16.56 8.71
N THR A 140 11.04 15.91 8.19
CA THR A 140 12.43 16.42 8.23
C THR A 140 12.60 17.79 7.57
N PHE A 141 11.84 18.08 6.51
CA PHE A 141 11.89 19.39 5.85
C PHE A 141 11.15 20.50 6.59
N LEU A 142 10.16 20.14 7.40
CA LEU A 142 9.31 21.09 8.14
C LEU A 142 9.76 21.32 9.59
N ASP A 143 10.66 20.47 10.11
CA ASP A 143 11.33 20.60 11.40
C ASP A 143 12.41 21.71 11.37
#